data_AF-W7QB88-F1
#
_entry.id   AF-W7QB88-F1
#
_cell.length_a   1.000
_cell.length_b   1.000
_cell.length_c   1.000
_cell.angle_alpha   90.00
_cell.angle_beta   90.00
_cell.angle_gamma   90.00
#
_symmetry.space_group_name_H-M   'P 1'
#
loop_
_entity.id
_entity.type
_entity.pdbx_description
1 polymer ?
#
loop_
_entity_poly.entity_id
_entity_poly.type
_entity_poly.pdbx_seq_one_letter_code
_entity_poly.pdbx_strand_id
1 'polypeptide(L)'
;MRSHYQPLMDAMAGFMDKTYEAAPLLAFEVPKDPANTHEVNSPYDRNMRVGSVQWTNREQASRAVDAAWAAFPRWDATPVAERATIIRRLGELMEENLAELMTLCSREGGKLLTDGVDEIREAVDFCHYYAMRAEELFDAPTVLPGPTGESNELMLSGKGVFAAISPWNFPVAIFCGQVVAAAVSGNTVLAKPAEQTSIVLIG
;
A
#
# COMPACT_ATOMS: atom_id res chain seq x y z
N MET A 1 25.53 -12.36 -13.83
CA MET A 1 25.26 -11.26 -12.87
C MET A 1 25.12 -9.87 -13.51
N ARG A 2 25.75 -9.56 -14.66
CA ARG A 2 25.59 -8.25 -15.37
C ARG A 2 24.36 -8.12 -16.27
N SER A 3 23.63 -9.20 -16.56
CA SER A 3 22.57 -9.18 -17.60
C SER A 3 21.31 -8.42 -17.22
N HIS A 4 20.94 -8.37 -15.94
CA HIS A 4 19.73 -7.67 -15.47
C HIS A 4 20.00 -6.27 -14.90
N TYR A 5 21.26 -5.97 -14.57
CA TYR A 5 21.64 -4.70 -13.98
C TYR A 5 21.52 -3.54 -14.98
N GLN A 6 22.13 -3.66 -16.16
CA GLN A 6 22.15 -2.56 -17.13
C GLN A 6 20.73 -2.19 -17.61
N PRO A 7 19.85 -3.14 -17.98
CA PRO A 7 18.49 -2.79 -18.39
C PRO A 7 17.69 -2.10 -17.29
N LEU A 8 17.87 -2.50 -16.03
CA LEU A 8 17.21 -1.86 -14.90
C LEU A 8 17.70 -0.43 -14.69
N MET A 9 19.02 -0.21 -14.73
CA MET A 9 19.61 1.12 -14.62
C MET A 9 19.14 2.04 -15.76
N ASP A 10 19.07 1.53 -16.99
CA ASP A 10 18.59 2.27 -18.14
C ASP A 10 17.10 2.65 -17.98
N ALA A 11 16.28 1.76 -17.43
CA ALA A 11 14.88 2.04 -17.13
C ALA A 11 14.71 3.07 -16.00
N MET A 12 15.48 2.94 -14.92
CA MET A 12 15.48 3.89 -13.79
C MET A 12 15.93 5.29 -14.20
N ALA A 13 16.88 5.39 -15.14
CA ALA A 13 17.37 6.66 -15.65
C ALA A 13 16.24 7.57 -16.19
N GLY A 14 15.16 6.99 -16.72
CA GLY A 14 13.97 7.73 -17.18
C GLY A 14 13.21 8.48 -16.08
N PHE A 15 13.42 8.13 -14.81
CA PHE A 15 12.73 8.70 -13.65
C PHE A 15 13.64 9.54 -12.74
N MET A 16 14.96 9.57 -13.01
CA MET A 16 15.95 10.20 -12.13
C MET A 16 15.75 11.70 -11.95
N ASP A 17 15.25 12.39 -12.98
CA ASP A 17 14.99 13.83 -12.96
C ASP A 17 13.50 14.17 -12.74
N LYS A 18 12.62 13.16 -12.62
CA LYS A 18 11.19 13.37 -12.42
C LYS A 18 10.93 14.03 -11.07
N THR A 19 9.99 14.97 -11.03
CA THR A 19 9.53 15.58 -9.78
C THR A 19 8.07 15.20 -9.56
N TYR A 20 7.71 14.90 -8.31
CA TYR A 20 6.40 14.37 -7.95
C TYR A 20 5.61 15.38 -7.10
N GLU A 21 4.31 15.49 -7.37
CA GLU A 21 3.36 16.24 -6.55
C GLU A 21 2.35 15.27 -5.95
N ALA A 22 2.54 14.91 -4.69
CA ALA A 22 1.67 14.00 -3.97
C ALA A 22 0.61 14.76 -3.16
N ALA A 23 -0.61 14.22 -3.11
CA ALA A 23 -1.70 14.73 -2.29
C ALA A 23 -2.47 13.57 -1.63
N PRO A 24 -3.23 13.82 -0.56
CA PRO A 24 -3.96 12.76 0.11
C PRO A 24 -4.98 12.07 -0.81
N LEU A 25 -4.89 10.75 -0.92
CA LEU A 25 -5.85 9.92 -1.65
C LEU A 25 -7.00 9.53 -0.73
N LEU A 26 -8.01 10.41 -0.64
CA LEU A 26 -9.18 10.22 0.23
C LEU A 26 -10.44 9.90 -0.60
N ALA A 27 -11.49 9.41 0.07
CA ALA A 27 -12.79 9.13 -0.55
C ALA A 27 -13.55 10.39 -1.05
N PHE A 28 -12.93 11.56 -0.95
CA PHE A 28 -13.46 12.85 -1.35
C PHE A 28 -12.32 13.73 -1.85
N GLU A 29 -12.65 14.73 -2.68
CA GLU A 29 -11.67 15.68 -3.18
C GLU A 29 -11.04 16.50 -2.05
N VAL A 30 -9.72 16.64 -2.13
CA VAL A 30 -8.91 17.45 -1.23
C VAL A 30 -8.42 18.66 -2.02
N PRO A 31 -8.87 19.89 -1.67
CA PRO A 31 -8.37 21.10 -2.32
C PRO A 31 -6.86 21.26 -2.12
N LYS A 32 -6.19 21.85 -3.11
CA LYS A 32 -4.79 22.24 -2.98
C LYS A 32 -4.62 23.21 -1.81
N ASP A 33 -3.68 22.92 -0.93
CA ASP A 33 -3.32 23.73 0.21
C ASP A 33 -1.80 23.93 0.22
N PRO A 34 -1.29 24.98 -0.46
CA PRO A 34 0.13 25.28 -0.48
C PRO A 34 0.73 25.54 0.91
N ALA A 35 -0.08 25.95 1.89
CA ALA A 35 0.40 26.17 3.26
C ALA A 35 0.62 24.87 4.04
N ASN A 36 -0.03 23.78 3.62
CA ASN A 36 0.12 22.43 4.18
C ASN A 36 0.85 21.47 3.21
N THR A 37 1.63 22.02 2.28
CA THR A 37 2.44 21.29 1.31
C THR A 37 3.91 21.35 1.71
N HIS A 38 4.56 20.19 1.78
CA HIS A 38 5.93 20.04 2.27
C HIS A 38 6.84 19.55 1.15
N GLU A 39 8.01 20.16 1.00
CA GLU A 39 9.03 19.68 0.07
C GLU A 39 9.70 18.41 0.59
N VAL A 40 9.99 17.50 -0.34
CA VAL A 40 10.72 16.27 -0.09
C VAL A 40 12.00 16.30 -0.90
N ASN A 41 13.13 16.25 -0.20
CA ASN A 41 14.47 16.27 -0.78
C ASN A 41 15.18 14.96 -0.46
N SER A 42 16.14 14.58 -1.31
CA SER A 42 16.88 13.34 -1.12
C SER A 42 17.69 13.35 0.19
N PRO A 43 17.73 12.22 0.92
CA PRO A 43 18.50 12.14 2.16
C PRO A 43 20.01 12.12 1.92
N TYR A 44 20.49 11.70 0.74
CA TYR A 44 21.92 11.67 0.41
C TYR A 44 22.43 12.97 -0.23
N ASP A 45 21.54 13.80 -0.80
CA ASP A 45 21.83 15.18 -1.22
C ASP A 45 20.58 16.05 -1.06
N ARG A 46 20.60 16.93 -0.06
CA ARG A 46 19.44 17.78 0.29
C ARG A 46 19.15 18.89 -0.73
N ASN A 47 20.04 19.12 -1.69
CA ASN A 47 19.77 20.04 -2.81
C ASN A 47 19.00 19.35 -3.94
N MET A 48 18.94 18.01 -3.94
CA MET A 48 18.18 17.24 -4.91
C MET A 48 16.73 17.12 -4.47
N ARG A 49 15.85 17.88 -5.13
CA ARG A 49 14.40 17.79 -4.90
C ARG A 49 13.84 16.51 -5.49
N VAL A 50 13.06 15.79 -4.69
CA VAL A 50 12.26 14.63 -5.13
C VAL A 50 10.86 15.09 -5.53
N GLY A 51 10.27 15.98 -4.74
CA GLY A 51 8.91 16.44 -4.98
C GLY A 51 8.34 17.28 -3.85
N SER A 52 7.02 17.24 -3.74
CA SER A 52 6.28 17.80 -2.60
C SER A 52 5.07 16.95 -2.27
N VAL A 53 4.69 16.92 -0.99
CA VAL A 53 3.52 16.21 -0.50
C VAL A 53 2.62 17.15 0.29
N GLN A 54 1.34 17.21 -0.05
CA GLN A 54 0.33 17.86 0.78
C GLN A 54 -0.11 16.91 1.89
N TRP A 55 -0.07 17.37 3.14
CA TRP A 55 -0.49 16.57 4.28
C TRP A 55 -2.01 16.64 4.50
N THR A 56 -2.53 15.60 5.14
CA THR A 56 -3.91 15.55 5.60
C THR A 56 -4.06 16.38 6.88
N ASN A 57 -5.05 17.26 6.97
CA ASN A 57 -5.39 17.97 8.21
C ASN A 57 -6.35 17.17 9.11
N ARG A 58 -6.63 17.69 10.31
CA ARG A 58 -7.45 17.00 11.32
C ARG A 58 -8.87 16.72 10.82
N GLU A 59 -9.49 17.69 10.16
CA GLU A 59 -10.85 17.61 9.66
C GLU A 59 -10.97 16.58 8.53
N GLN A 60 -9.99 16.57 7.62
CA GLN A 60 -9.88 15.57 6.57
C GLN A 60 -9.67 14.17 7.14
N ALA A 61 -8.81 14.01 8.16
CA ALA A 61 -8.61 12.72 8.82
C ALA A 61 -9.91 12.20 9.47
N SER A 62 -10.66 13.06 10.17
CA SER A 62 -11.96 12.68 10.74
C SER A 62 -12.95 12.23 9.67
N ARG A 63 -13.07 13.00 8.58
CA ARG A 63 -13.96 12.65 7.46
C ARG A 63 -13.53 11.36 6.76
N ALA A 64 -12.23 11.08 6.69
CA ALA A 64 -11.72 9.84 6.12
C ALA A 64 -12.09 8.62 6.98
N VAL A 65 -12.06 8.75 8.31
CA VAL A 65 -12.58 7.73 9.25
C VAL A 65 -14.06 7.46 9.01
N ASP A 66 -14.87 8.50 8.91
CA ASP A 66 -16.31 8.36 8.65
C ASP A 66 -16.58 7.66 7.31
N ALA A 67 -15.86 8.06 6.26
CA ALA A 67 -15.97 7.44 4.94
C ALA A 67 -15.55 5.96 4.95
N ALA A 68 -14.48 5.62 5.68
CA ALA A 68 -14.02 4.24 5.81
C ALA A 68 -15.03 3.35 6.54
N TRP A 69 -15.68 3.86 7.60
CA TRP A 69 -16.76 3.16 8.29
C TRP A 69 -18.00 2.99 7.41
N ALA A 70 -18.37 4.01 6.65
CA ALA A 70 -19.48 3.93 5.71
C ALA A 70 -19.24 2.90 4.59
N ALA A 71 -18.00 2.75 4.14
CA ALA A 71 -17.62 1.79 3.10
C ALA A 71 -17.48 0.35 3.61
N PHE A 72 -17.18 0.16 4.91
CA PHE A 72 -16.85 -1.14 5.49
C PHE A 72 -17.88 -2.24 5.23
N PRO A 73 -19.20 -2.07 5.49
CA PRO A 73 -20.17 -3.14 5.28
C PRO A 73 -20.22 -3.67 3.84
N ARG A 74 -20.09 -2.78 2.86
CA ARG A 74 -20.07 -3.16 1.43
C ARG A 74 -18.79 -3.90 1.06
N TRP A 75 -17.65 -3.46 1.60
CA TRP A 75 -16.37 -4.08 1.33
C TRP A 75 -16.24 -5.47 1.98
N ASP A 76 -16.68 -5.60 3.23
CA ASP A 76 -16.70 -6.89 3.94
C ASP A 76 -17.59 -7.92 3.23
N ALA A 77 -18.73 -7.46 2.71
CA ALA A 77 -19.66 -8.29 1.92
C ALA A 77 -19.16 -8.63 0.49
N THR A 78 -18.09 -8.01 0.01
CA THR A 78 -17.50 -8.33 -1.31
C THR A 78 -16.83 -9.70 -1.23
N PRO A 79 -17.08 -10.66 -2.15
CA PRO A 79 -16.47 -12.00 -2.07
C PRO A 79 -14.94 -11.96 -1.96
N VAL A 80 -14.35 -12.84 -1.15
CA VAL A 80 -12.90 -12.82 -0.92
C VAL A 80 -12.10 -13.02 -2.21
N ALA A 81 -12.59 -13.82 -3.16
CA ALA A 81 -11.96 -14.01 -4.47
C ALA A 81 -11.84 -12.70 -5.27
N GLU A 82 -12.85 -11.81 -5.19
CA GLU A 82 -12.81 -10.49 -5.83
C GLU A 82 -11.80 -9.58 -5.13
N ARG A 83 -11.79 -9.56 -3.79
CA ARG A 83 -10.82 -8.79 -3.02
C ARG A 83 -9.38 -9.26 -3.30
N ALA A 84 -9.17 -10.58 -3.32
CA ALA A 84 -7.88 -11.21 -3.62
C ALA A 84 -7.41 -10.89 -5.04
N THR A 85 -8.32 -10.86 -6.02
CA THR A 85 -8.01 -10.45 -7.40
C THR A 85 -7.49 -9.01 -7.47
N ILE A 86 -8.12 -8.07 -6.76
CA ILE A 86 -7.66 -6.68 -6.68
C ILE A 86 -6.24 -6.59 -6.09
N ILE A 87 -5.98 -7.32 -5.01
CA ILE A 87 -4.66 -7.33 -4.36
C ILE A 87 -3.58 -7.98 -5.24
N ARG A 88 -3.89 -9.06 -5.96
CA ARG A 88 -2.94 -9.62 -6.94
C ARG A 88 -2.63 -8.63 -8.05
N ARG A 89 -3.63 -7.92 -8.57
CA ARG A 89 -3.42 -6.88 -9.58
C ARG A 89 -2.53 -5.75 -9.07
N LEU A 90 -2.61 -5.40 -7.79
CA LEU A 90 -1.69 -4.44 -7.18
C LEU A 90 -0.23 -4.95 -7.23
N GLY A 91 0.00 -6.22 -6.90
CA GLY A 91 1.33 -6.86 -7.04
C GLY A 91 1.86 -6.80 -8.47
N GLU A 92 1.06 -7.18 -9.45
CA GLU A 92 1.43 -7.10 -10.87
C GLU A 92 1.79 -5.67 -11.30
N LEU A 93 1.00 -4.68 -10.87
CA LEU A 93 1.27 -3.26 -11.15
C LEU A 93 2.58 -2.79 -10.52
N MET A 94 2.95 -3.29 -9.34
CA MET A 94 4.24 -2.98 -8.73
C MET A 94 5.41 -3.54 -9.55
N GLU A 95 5.28 -4.75 -10.10
CA GLU A 95 6.29 -5.33 -11.00
C GLU A 95 6.37 -4.58 -12.33
N GLU A 96 5.22 -4.23 -12.93
CA GLU A 96 5.13 -3.43 -14.16
C GLU A 96 5.81 -2.06 -13.99
N ASN A 97 5.75 -1.47 -12.79
CA ASN A 97 6.32 -0.16 -12.48
C ASN A 97 7.61 -0.21 -11.64
N LEU A 98 8.30 -1.36 -11.64
CA LEU A 98 9.47 -1.62 -10.78
C LEU A 98 10.54 -0.52 -10.88
N ALA A 99 10.87 -0.07 -12.10
CA ALA A 99 11.93 0.92 -12.31
C ALA A 99 11.60 2.28 -11.67
N GLU A 100 10.35 2.74 -11.76
CA GLU A 100 9.93 4.00 -11.15
C GLU A 100 9.91 3.89 -9.63
N LEU A 101 9.31 2.83 -9.10
CA LEU A 101 9.25 2.58 -7.66
C LEU A 101 10.65 2.47 -7.04
N MET A 102 11.56 1.73 -7.68
CA MET A 102 12.95 1.64 -7.25
C MET A 102 13.67 2.99 -7.30
N THR A 103 13.37 3.83 -8.29
CA THR A 103 13.93 5.18 -8.39
C THR A 103 13.48 6.05 -7.23
N LEU A 104 12.20 5.98 -6.85
CA LEU A 104 11.67 6.66 -5.66
C LEU A 104 12.25 6.08 -4.36
N CYS A 105 12.35 4.76 -4.20
CA CYS A 105 13.02 4.15 -3.04
C CYS A 105 14.45 4.67 -2.85
N SER A 106 15.18 4.87 -3.94
CA SER A 106 16.53 5.43 -3.89
C SER A 106 16.53 6.93 -3.62
N ARG A 107 15.79 7.72 -4.42
CA ARG A 107 15.81 9.19 -4.35
C ARG A 107 15.15 9.74 -3.08
N GLU A 108 14.03 9.14 -2.66
CA GLU A 108 13.27 9.55 -1.48
C GLU A 108 13.78 8.86 -0.21
N GLY A 109 13.91 7.53 -0.27
CA GLY A 109 14.29 6.71 0.89
C GLY A 109 15.78 6.53 1.11
N GLY A 110 16.63 6.95 0.16
CA GLY A 110 18.07 6.74 0.23
C GLY A 110 18.51 5.28 0.07
N LYS A 111 17.64 4.40 -0.45
CA LYS A 111 17.95 2.97 -0.59
C LYS A 111 19.01 2.69 -1.64
N LEU A 112 19.84 1.70 -1.36
CA LEU A 112 20.71 1.08 -2.35
C LEU A 112 19.86 0.25 -3.33
N LEU A 113 20.41 -0.02 -4.51
CA LEU A 113 19.69 -0.73 -5.57
C LEU A 113 19.18 -2.10 -5.12
N THR A 114 20.02 -2.88 -4.42
CA THR A 114 19.63 -4.21 -3.92
C THR A 114 18.50 -4.11 -2.90
N ASP A 115 18.60 -3.16 -1.97
CA ASP A 115 17.58 -2.93 -0.95
C ASP A 115 16.25 -2.48 -1.57
N GLY A 116 16.32 -1.73 -2.68
CA GLY A 116 15.14 -1.33 -3.46
C GLY A 116 14.50 -2.49 -4.23
N VAL A 117 15.28 -3.46 -4.72
CA VAL A 117 14.70 -4.69 -5.32
C VAL A 117 13.97 -5.49 -4.26
N ASP A 118 14.60 -5.70 -3.11
CA ASP A 118 14.03 -6.48 -2.01
C ASP A 118 12.75 -5.82 -1.49
N GLU A 119 12.73 -4.48 -1.39
CA GLU A 119 11.57 -3.69 -1.02
C GLU A 119 10.33 -3.98 -1.88
N ILE A 120 10.48 -3.90 -3.21
CA ILE A 120 9.35 -4.07 -4.12
C ILE A 120 8.93 -5.53 -4.21
N ARG A 121 9.90 -6.46 -4.22
CA ARG A 121 9.59 -7.90 -4.25
C ARG A 121 8.88 -8.36 -3.00
N GLU A 122 9.29 -7.89 -1.83
CA GLU A 122 8.61 -8.21 -0.58
C GLU A 122 7.18 -7.66 -0.56
N ALA A 123 6.95 -6.45 -1.10
CA ALA A 123 5.61 -5.90 -1.26
C ALA A 123 4.73 -6.76 -2.20
N VAL A 124 5.29 -7.23 -3.32
CA VAL A 124 4.63 -8.14 -4.27
C VAL A 124 4.31 -9.49 -3.61
N ASP A 125 5.27 -10.05 -2.87
CA ASP A 125 5.09 -11.29 -2.13
C ASP A 125 3.97 -11.15 -1.10
N PHE A 126 3.86 -10.03 -0.38
CA PHE A 126 2.73 -9.77 0.51
C PHE A 126 1.38 -9.77 -0.23
N CYS A 127 1.31 -9.14 -1.41
CA CYS A 127 0.09 -9.16 -2.22
C CYS A 127 -0.34 -10.59 -2.57
N HIS A 128 0.57 -11.41 -3.11
CA HIS A 128 0.26 -12.78 -3.50
C HIS A 128 -0.03 -13.69 -2.30
N TYR A 129 0.80 -13.60 -1.27
CA TYR A 129 0.67 -14.42 -0.07
C TYR A 129 -0.64 -14.13 0.67
N TYR A 130 -0.96 -12.87 0.93
CA TYR A 130 -2.20 -12.55 1.64
C TYR A 130 -3.46 -12.79 0.80
N ALA A 131 -3.40 -12.62 -0.52
CA ALA A 131 -4.50 -13.01 -1.40
C ALA A 131 -4.80 -14.52 -1.31
N MET A 132 -3.76 -15.36 -1.43
CA MET A 132 -3.88 -16.82 -1.29
C MET A 132 -4.39 -17.21 0.09
N ARG A 133 -3.80 -16.66 1.17
CA ARG A 133 -4.22 -16.96 2.54
C ARG A 133 -5.65 -16.51 2.83
N ALA A 134 -6.10 -15.41 2.24
CA ALA A 134 -7.46 -14.94 2.43
C ALA A 134 -8.47 -15.88 1.78
N GLU A 135 -8.23 -16.33 0.55
CA GLU A 135 -9.10 -17.32 -0.10
C GLU A 135 -9.16 -18.62 0.71
N GLU A 136 -8.02 -19.12 1.17
CA GLU A 136 -7.98 -20.34 2.02
C GLU A 136 -8.76 -20.21 3.33
N LEU A 137 -8.88 -18.99 3.89
CA LEU A 137 -9.44 -18.76 5.23
C LEU A 137 -10.86 -18.18 5.23
N PHE A 138 -11.28 -17.48 4.16
CA PHE A 138 -12.53 -16.72 4.11
C PHE A 138 -13.49 -17.18 3.00
N ASP A 139 -13.09 -18.08 2.08
CA ASP A 139 -13.94 -18.46 0.94
C ASP A 139 -15.16 -19.28 1.36
N ALA A 140 -15.00 -20.21 2.30
CA ALA A 140 -16.08 -21.02 2.82
C ALA A 140 -15.99 -21.19 4.34
N PRO A 141 -17.14 -21.34 5.04
CA PRO A 141 -17.12 -21.69 6.45
C PRO A 141 -16.45 -23.03 6.71
N THR A 142 -15.71 -23.13 7.80
CA THR A 142 -15.19 -24.41 8.29
C THR A 142 -16.30 -25.13 9.06
N VAL A 143 -16.73 -26.29 8.56
CA VAL A 143 -17.71 -27.14 9.26
C VAL A 143 -17.07 -27.73 10.51
N LEU A 144 -17.71 -27.53 11.65
CA LEU A 144 -17.28 -28.01 12.95
C LEU A 144 -18.07 -29.27 13.35
N PRO A 145 -17.47 -30.20 14.12
CA PRO A 145 -18.20 -31.32 14.67
C PRO A 145 -19.31 -30.82 15.61
N GLY A 146 -20.49 -31.46 15.55
CA GLY A 146 -21.64 -31.13 16.37
C GLY A 146 -22.47 -32.36 16.73
N PRO A 147 -23.32 -32.29 17.77
CA PRO A 147 -24.25 -33.35 18.08
C PRO A 147 -25.26 -33.55 16.93
N THR A 148 -25.88 -34.74 16.89
CA THR A 148 -26.88 -35.05 15.87
C THR A 148 -28.04 -34.06 15.91
N GLY A 149 -28.35 -33.43 14.77
CA GLY A 149 -29.44 -32.45 14.63
C GLY A 149 -28.97 -31.00 14.58
N GLU A 150 -27.67 -30.72 14.72
CA GLU A 150 -27.10 -29.37 14.63
C GLU A 150 -26.10 -29.25 13.46
N SER A 151 -25.95 -28.05 12.92
CA SER A 151 -24.88 -27.69 11.96
C SER A 151 -24.09 -26.52 12.55
N ASN A 152 -22.79 -26.72 12.73
CA ASN A 152 -21.89 -25.73 13.32
C ASN A 152 -20.86 -25.31 12.28
N GLU A 153 -20.72 -24.00 12.07
CA GLU A 153 -19.83 -23.43 11.06
C GLU A 153 -19.02 -22.27 11.66
N LEU A 154 -17.73 -22.24 11.36
CA LEU A 154 -16.84 -21.12 11.68
C LEU A 154 -16.55 -20.33 10.41
N MET A 155 -16.87 -19.04 10.42
CA MET A 155 -16.56 -18.10 9.34
C MET A 155 -15.77 -16.92 9.88
N LEU A 156 -14.92 -16.35 9.02
CA LEU A 156 -14.16 -15.13 9.31
C LEU A 156 -14.74 -13.95 8.55
N SER A 157 -14.72 -12.78 9.16
CA SER A 157 -15.15 -11.51 8.56
C SER A 157 -14.22 -10.38 8.97
N GLY A 158 -14.31 -9.26 8.26
CA GLY A 158 -13.67 -8.02 8.64
C GLY A 158 -14.12 -7.55 10.02
N LYS A 159 -13.25 -6.80 10.69
CA LYS A 159 -13.45 -6.23 12.02
C LYS A 159 -13.80 -4.74 12.00
N GLY A 160 -13.65 -4.06 10.87
CA GLY A 160 -14.00 -2.64 10.70
C GLY A 160 -12.94 -1.84 9.96
N VAL A 161 -12.61 -0.67 10.51
CA VAL A 161 -11.59 0.24 9.97
C VAL A 161 -10.24 0.01 10.65
N PHE A 162 -9.19 -0.20 9.85
CA PHE A 162 -7.81 -0.33 10.32
C PHE A 162 -7.03 0.96 10.07
N ALA A 163 -6.24 1.40 11.05
CA ALA A 163 -5.22 2.43 10.86
C ALA A 163 -3.86 1.76 10.62
N ALA A 164 -3.38 1.81 9.37
CA ALA A 164 -2.07 1.32 8.98
C ALA A 164 -1.06 2.47 9.03
N ILE A 165 -0.23 2.49 10.08
CA ILE A 165 0.83 3.48 10.27
C ILE A 165 2.17 2.80 10.01
N SER A 166 2.82 3.17 8.89
CA SER A 166 4.03 2.50 8.42
C SER A 166 5.30 3.33 8.68
N PRO A 167 6.45 2.67 8.91
CA PRO A 167 7.73 3.35 9.09
C PRO A 167 8.40 3.69 7.75
N TRP A 168 9.50 4.45 7.80
CA TRP A 168 10.25 4.90 6.63
C TRP A 168 11.30 3.91 6.12
N ASN A 169 11.70 2.91 6.92
CA ASN A 169 12.86 2.05 6.61
C ASN A 169 12.55 0.94 5.57
N PHE A 170 11.30 0.50 5.51
CA PHE A 170 10.74 -0.34 4.44
C PHE A 170 9.43 0.31 3.98
N PRO A 171 9.54 1.43 3.23
CA PRO A 171 8.44 2.33 2.99
C PRO A 171 7.32 1.71 2.14
N VAL A 172 7.63 0.78 1.25
CA VAL A 172 6.66 0.07 0.39
C VAL A 172 6.27 -1.27 0.99
N ALA A 173 7.22 -2.10 1.42
CA ALA A 173 6.95 -3.47 1.87
C ALA A 173 6.11 -3.50 3.14
N ILE A 174 6.53 -2.80 4.22
CA ILE A 174 5.77 -2.80 5.48
C ILE A 174 4.42 -2.09 5.29
N PHE A 175 4.39 -0.99 4.54
CA PHE A 175 3.14 -0.30 4.20
C PHE A 175 2.17 -1.23 3.47
N CYS A 176 2.63 -1.88 2.40
CA CYS A 176 1.82 -2.76 1.58
C CYS A 176 1.32 -3.94 2.41
N GLY A 177 2.19 -4.63 3.15
CA GLY A 177 1.82 -5.76 3.99
C GLY A 177 0.70 -5.44 4.98
N GLN A 178 0.79 -4.30 5.68
CA GLN A 178 -0.27 -3.85 6.60
C GLN A 178 -1.59 -3.58 5.86
N VAL A 179 -1.53 -2.84 4.74
CA VAL A 179 -2.72 -2.40 4.00
C VAL A 179 -3.42 -3.58 3.34
N VAL A 180 -2.69 -4.43 2.62
CA VAL A 180 -3.29 -5.51 1.82
C VAL A 180 -3.82 -6.63 2.71
N ALA A 181 -3.15 -6.97 3.82
CA ALA A 181 -3.65 -7.97 4.77
C ALA A 181 -4.98 -7.54 5.40
N ALA A 182 -5.10 -6.26 5.80
CA ALA A 182 -6.34 -5.72 6.34
C ALA A 182 -7.44 -5.65 5.26
N ALA A 183 -7.11 -5.14 4.06
CA ALA A 183 -8.06 -4.98 2.98
C ALA A 183 -8.64 -6.32 2.50
N VAL A 184 -7.79 -7.32 2.25
CA VAL A 184 -8.22 -8.62 1.72
C VAL A 184 -9.07 -9.41 2.72
N SER A 185 -8.87 -9.19 4.01
CA SER A 185 -9.67 -9.79 5.10
C SER A 185 -10.99 -9.07 5.37
N GLY A 186 -11.41 -8.15 4.50
CA GLY A 186 -12.72 -7.49 4.54
C GLY A 186 -12.73 -6.14 5.26
N ASN A 187 -11.57 -5.61 5.70
CA ASN A 187 -11.50 -4.34 6.41
C ASN A 187 -11.32 -3.16 5.44
N THR A 188 -11.79 -1.98 5.83
CA THR A 188 -11.36 -0.73 5.21
C THR A 188 -10.12 -0.21 5.91
N VAL A 189 -9.27 0.52 5.20
CA VAL A 189 -7.95 0.92 5.70
C VAL A 189 -7.73 2.42 5.54
N LEU A 190 -7.25 3.04 6.61
CA LEU A 190 -6.63 4.36 6.59
C LEU A 190 -5.12 4.18 6.68
N ALA A 191 -4.42 4.50 5.61
CA ALA A 191 -2.98 4.36 5.55
C ALA A 191 -2.29 5.70 5.79
N LYS A 192 -1.42 5.77 6.80
CA LYS A 192 -0.58 6.93 7.10
C LYS A 192 0.89 6.51 7.00
N PRO A 193 1.56 6.83 5.89
CA PRO A 193 2.99 6.54 5.77
C PRO A 193 3.86 7.52 6.56
N ALA A 194 5.12 7.16 6.73
CA ALA A 194 6.14 8.04 7.28
C ALA A 194 6.36 9.26 6.36
N GLU A 195 6.55 10.43 6.97
CA GLU A 195 6.68 11.72 6.28
C GLU A 195 7.86 11.74 5.30
N GLN A 196 8.93 10.98 5.62
CA GLN A 196 10.17 10.93 4.85
C GLN A 196 10.01 10.22 3.51
N THR A 197 9.03 9.31 3.39
CA THR A 197 8.91 8.36 2.28
C THR A 197 7.45 8.24 1.81
N SER A 198 6.77 9.37 1.68
CA SER A 198 5.34 9.40 1.34
C SER A 198 5.11 9.37 -0.18
N ILE A 199 6.01 9.95 -0.99
CA ILE A 199 5.86 10.08 -2.44
C ILE A 199 5.88 8.71 -3.12
N VAL A 200 6.74 7.78 -2.69
CA VAL A 200 6.77 6.40 -3.24
C VAL A 200 5.44 5.65 -3.13
N LEU A 201 4.50 6.14 -2.31
CA LEU A 201 3.20 5.50 -2.06
C LEU A 201 2.01 6.23 -2.69
N ILE A 202 2.10 7.56 -2.84
CA ILE A 202 0.96 8.42 -3.23
C ILE A 202 1.31 9.51 -4.25
N GLY A 203 2.52 9.48 -4.82
CA GLY A 203 3.03 10.44 -5.79
C GLY A 203 2.89 10.03 -7.25
#